data_AF-A0AAJ2PX57-F1
#
_entry.id   AF-A0AAJ2PX57-F1
#
_cell.length_a   1.000
_cell.length_b   1.000
_cell.length_c   1.000
_cell.angle_alpha   90.00
_cell.angle_beta   90.00
_cell.angle_gamma   90.00
#
_symmetry.space_group_name_H-M   'P 1'
#
loop_
_entity.id
_entity.type
_entity.pdbx_description
1 polymer ?
#
loop_
_entity_poly.entity_id
_entity_poly.type
_entity_poly.pdbx_seq_one_letter_code
_entity_poly.pdbx_strand_id
1 'polypeptide(L)'
;MESMLAVIAIVISVLASAGSMIYTHRQMKEAKRANDLTEKAQREQMQPYVIADIRERSSGSQLLCFFIENIGPTMARDVQVTVSPPLQTTQGDETATQLNQAVARKIAMMPPGRRLMFRMDYGGTFFASTLPRLYTVVINSSGPFGPLEPLTYTLDLNILENALLDRESLEWSTHMMAKEAKRANGLQERQLGIMGQVFRMMNEEVEVRREARRVDGEDPQSP
;
A
#
# COMPACT_ATOMS: atom_id res chain seq x y z
N MET A 1 -42.74 -74.99 -0.45
CA MET A 1 -42.97 -73.52 -0.44
C MET A 1 -41.71 -72.73 -0.15
N GLU A 2 -40.83 -73.20 0.75
CA GLU A 2 -39.60 -72.49 1.15
C GLU A 2 -38.60 -72.24 0.00
N SER A 3 -38.39 -73.21 -0.89
CA SER A 3 -37.46 -73.07 -2.03
C SER A 3 -37.88 -72.01 -3.05
N MET A 4 -39.18 -71.79 -3.24
CA MET A 4 -39.71 -70.79 -4.17
C MET A 4 -39.51 -69.36 -3.65
N LEU A 5 -39.66 -69.16 -2.33
CA LEU A 5 -39.40 -67.88 -1.67
C LEU A 5 -37.92 -67.50 -1.75
N ALA A 6 -37.02 -68.48 -1.60
CA ALA A 6 -35.58 -68.27 -1.71
C ALA A 6 -35.17 -67.79 -3.12
N VAL A 7 -35.73 -68.37 -4.18
CA VAL A 7 -35.45 -67.96 -5.57
C VAL A 7 -35.92 -66.53 -5.85
N ILE A 8 -37.11 -66.16 -5.36
CA ILE A 8 -37.66 -64.79 -5.53
C ILE A 8 -36.78 -63.77 -4.80
N ALA A 9 -36.34 -64.07 -3.58
CA ALA A 9 -35.45 -63.19 -2.82
C ALA A 9 -34.10 -62.98 -3.53
N ILE A 10 -33.53 -64.02 -4.14
CA ILE A 10 -32.28 -63.92 -4.91
C ILE A 10 -32.48 -63.00 -6.12
N VAL A 11 -33.55 -63.17 -6.89
CA VAL A 11 -33.81 -62.33 -8.08
C VAL A 11 -33.95 -60.85 -7.70
N ILE A 12 -34.70 -60.55 -6.63
CA ILE A 12 -34.85 -59.17 -6.13
C ILE A 12 -33.50 -58.59 -5.68
N SER A 13 -32.69 -59.38 -4.96
CA SER A 13 -31.37 -58.93 -4.49
C SER A 13 -30.39 -58.64 -5.64
N VAL A 14 -30.41 -59.43 -6.70
CA VAL A 14 -29.58 -59.24 -7.90
C VAL A 14 -30.01 -57.97 -8.65
N LEU A 15 -31.32 -57.75 -8.81
CA LEU A 15 -31.86 -56.55 -9.47
C LEU A 15 -31.55 -55.28 -8.66
N ALA A 16 -31.70 -55.32 -7.33
CA ALA A 16 -31.34 -54.23 -6.45
C ALA A 16 -29.83 -53.93 -6.51
N SER A 17 -28.98 -54.97 -6.56
CA SER A 17 -27.53 -54.83 -6.67
C SER A 17 -27.11 -54.23 -8.02
N ALA A 18 -27.71 -54.68 -9.12
CA ALA A 18 -27.46 -54.13 -10.45
C ALA A 18 -27.89 -52.65 -10.55
N GLY A 19 -29.07 -52.32 -9.99
CA GLY A 19 -29.55 -50.93 -9.91
C GLY A 19 -28.62 -50.04 -9.08
N SER A 20 -28.15 -50.53 -7.94
CA SER A 20 -27.16 -49.84 -7.09
C SER A 20 -25.83 -49.62 -7.82
N MET A 21 -25.33 -50.61 -8.56
CA MET A 21 -24.06 -50.50 -9.30
C MET A 21 -24.11 -49.43 -10.41
N ILE A 22 -25.26 -49.29 -11.08
CA ILE A 22 -25.47 -48.25 -12.10
C ILE A 22 -25.56 -46.87 -11.44
N TYR A 23 -26.31 -46.75 -10.34
CA TYR A 23 -26.48 -45.50 -9.60
C TYR A 23 -25.16 -45.02 -8.99
N THR A 24 -24.36 -45.93 -8.43
CA THR A 24 -23.01 -45.64 -7.90
C THR A 24 -22.04 -45.22 -9.00
N HIS A 25 -22.07 -45.82 -10.20
CA HIS A 25 -21.25 -45.37 -11.32
C HIS A 25 -21.57 -43.94 -11.76
N ARG A 26 -22.85 -43.56 -11.80
CA ARG A 26 -23.26 -42.19 -12.13
C ARG A 26 -22.80 -41.21 -11.04
N GLN A 27 -23.00 -41.56 -9.77
CA GLN A 27 -22.53 -40.76 -8.65
C GLN A 27 -21.01 -40.58 -8.65
N MET A 28 -20.22 -41.62 -8.97
CA MET A 28 -18.76 -41.51 -9.05
C MET A 28 -18.32 -40.51 -10.13
N LYS A 29 -19.01 -40.45 -11.27
CA LYS A 29 -18.71 -39.48 -12.34
C LYS A 29 -19.01 -38.05 -11.91
N GLU A 30 -20.10 -37.84 -11.19
CA GLU A 30 -20.48 -36.52 -10.65
C GLU A 30 -19.54 -36.10 -9.51
N ALA A 31 -19.20 -37.02 -8.60
CA ALA A 31 -18.22 -36.80 -7.54
C ALA A 31 -16.83 -36.46 -8.11
N LYS A 32 -16.41 -37.13 -9.19
CA LYS A 32 -15.16 -36.80 -9.87
C LYS A 32 -15.16 -35.37 -10.42
N ARG A 33 -16.25 -34.96 -11.08
CA ARG A 33 -16.39 -33.58 -11.58
C ARG A 33 -16.40 -32.55 -10.46
N ALA A 34 -17.09 -32.84 -9.35
CA ALA A 34 -17.09 -31.98 -8.17
C ALA A 34 -15.68 -31.86 -7.56
N ASN A 35 -14.92 -32.96 -7.48
CA ASN A 35 -13.54 -32.94 -7.01
C ASN A 35 -12.64 -32.13 -7.95
N ASP A 36 -12.75 -32.32 -9.27
CA ASP A 36 -11.95 -31.59 -10.26
C ASP A 36 -12.21 -30.07 -10.17
N LEU A 37 -13.47 -29.66 -10.00
CA LEU A 37 -13.84 -28.25 -9.80
C LEU A 37 -13.31 -27.71 -8.47
N THR A 38 -13.38 -28.51 -7.40
CA THR A 38 -12.87 -28.12 -6.09
C THR A 38 -11.35 -27.94 -6.12
N GLU A 39 -10.64 -28.86 -6.77
CA GLU A 39 -9.19 -28.77 -6.92
C GLU A 39 -8.79 -27.56 -7.76
N LYS A 40 -9.51 -27.29 -8.86
CA LYS A 40 -9.27 -26.10 -9.67
C LYS A 40 -9.49 -24.81 -8.87
N ALA A 41 -10.60 -24.72 -8.13
CA ALA A 41 -10.89 -23.57 -7.28
C ALA A 41 -9.83 -23.38 -6.19
N GLN A 42 -9.37 -24.46 -5.56
CA GLN A 42 -8.29 -24.41 -4.58
C GLN A 42 -6.97 -23.92 -5.21
N ARG A 43 -6.63 -24.40 -6.41
CA ARG A 43 -5.42 -23.95 -7.11
C ARG A 43 -5.50 -22.47 -7.44
N GLU A 44 -6.63 -21.99 -7.97
CA GLU A 44 -6.85 -20.57 -8.29
C GLU A 44 -6.76 -19.70 -7.03
N GLN A 45 -7.34 -20.13 -5.91
CA GLN A 45 -7.23 -19.43 -4.62
C GLN A 45 -5.80 -19.37 -4.09
N MET A 46 -4.92 -20.28 -4.49
CA MET A 46 -3.52 -20.34 -4.08
C MET A 46 -2.57 -19.67 -5.07
N GLN A 47 -3.05 -19.04 -6.13
CA GLN A 47 -2.17 -18.32 -7.06
C GLN A 47 -1.74 -16.97 -6.49
N PRO A 48 -0.49 -16.55 -6.71
CA PRO A 48 -0.08 -15.20 -6.37
C PRO A 48 -0.76 -14.21 -7.32
N TYR A 49 -0.96 -12.98 -6.84
CA TYR A 49 -1.58 -11.93 -7.63
C TYR A 49 -0.77 -10.66 -7.47
N VAL A 50 0.08 -10.40 -8.47
CA VAL A 50 0.96 -9.22 -8.49
C VAL A 50 0.30 -8.15 -9.32
N ILE A 51 0.18 -6.96 -8.73
CA ILE A 51 -0.31 -5.76 -9.38
C ILE A 51 0.79 -4.71 -9.41
N ALA A 52 0.72 -3.84 -10.40
CA ALA A 52 1.46 -2.59 -10.44
C ALA A 52 0.51 -1.40 -10.60
N ASP A 53 0.79 -0.32 -9.90
CA ASP A 53 -0.11 0.82 -9.81
C ASP A 53 0.68 2.12 -9.65
N ILE A 54 0.09 3.22 -10.10
CA ILE A 54 0.64 4.57 -9.91
C ILE A 54 -0.31 5.30 -9.00
N ARG A 55 0.16 5.65 -7.80
CA ARG A 55 -0.67 6.32 -6.80
C ARG A 55 0.18 7.17 -5.87
N GLU A 56 -0.48 7.98 -5.04
CA GLU A 56 0.18 8.72 -3.98
C GLU A 56 0.91 7.77 -3.02
N ARG A 57 2.04 8.23 -2.47
CA ARG A 57 2.80 7.46 -1.48
C ARG A 57 1.96 7.10 -0.24
N SER A 58 1.16 8.05 0.20
CA SER A 58 0.25 7.98 1.34
C SER A 58 -0.85 8.99 1.08
N SER A 59 -1.97 8.89 1.78
CA SER A 59 -3.08 9.80 1.49
C SER A 59 -2.70 11.27 1.75
N GLY A 60 -3.04 12.14 0.80
CA GLY A 60 -2.68 13.56 0.80
C GLY A 60 -1.23 13.84 0.41
N SER A 61 -0.46 12.81 0.06
CA SER A 61 0.93 12.99 -0.36
C SER A 61 0.96 13.50 -1.80
N GLN A 62 1.63 14.62 -2.02
CA GLN A 62 1.92 15.06 -3.38
C GLN A 62 2.92 14.16 -4.11
N LEU A 63 3.51 13.15 -3.46
CA LEU A 63 4.48 12.27 -4.09
C LEU A 63 3.77 11.13 -4.82
N LEU A 64 3.89 11.11 -6.14
CA LEU A 64 3.38 10.06 -7.01
C LEU A 64 4.44 8.96 -7.13
N CYS A 65 4.05 7.73 -6.85
CA CYS A 65 4.93 6.57 -6.84
C CYS A 65 4.36 5.45 -7.72
N PHE A 66 5.27 4.73 -8.37
CA PHE A 66 4.98 3.46 -9.02
C PHE A 66 5.16 2.34 -8.00
N PHE A 67 4.14 1.51 -7.83
CA PHE A 67 4.12 0.39 -6.90
C PHE A 67 4.11 -0.92 -7.65
N ILE A 68 4.79 -1.92 -7.10
CA ILE A 68 4.62 -3.33 -7.48
C ILE A 68 4.32 -4.08 -6.18
N GLU A 69 3.18 -4.75 -6.13
CA GLU A 69 2.66 -5.36 -4.91
C GLU A 69 2.08 -6.74 -5.18
N ASN A 70 2.44 -7.72 -4.36
CA ASN A 70 1.76 -9.01 -4.37
C ASN A 70 0.62 -8.98 -3.36
N ILE A 71 -0.60 -8.88 -3.86
CA ILE A 71 -1.84 -8.93 -3.06
C ILE A 71 -2.43 -10.35 -2.99
N GLY A 72 -1.81 -11.32 -3.67
CA GLY A 72 -2.20 -12.72 -3.57
C GLY A 72 -1.71 -13.39 -2.28
N PRO A 73 -2.30 -14.55 -1.93
CA PRO A 73 -1.99 -15.26 -0.69
C PRO A 73 -0.69 -16.06 -0.72
N THR A 74 -0.07 -16.23 -1.90
CA THR A 74 1.16 -17.01 -2.07
C THR A 74 2.28 -16.20 -2.70
N MET A 75 3.50 -16.74 -2.66
CA MET A 75 4.70 -16.08 -3.20
C MET A 75 4.72 -16.11 -4.73
N ALA A 76 4.90 -14.95 -5.34
CA ALA A 76 5.19 -14.83 -6.76
C ALA A 76 6.70 -14.98 -7.00
N ARG A 77 7.07 -15.65 -8.10
CA ARG A 77 8.45 -15.82 -8.55
C ARG A 77 8.64 -15.20 -9.92
N ASP A 78 9.87 -14.80 -10.21
CA ASP A 78 10.28 -14.34 -11.53
C ASP A 78 9.39 -13.20 -12.07
N VAL A 79 9.01 -12.28 -11.18
CA VAL A 79 8.11 -11.17 -11.52
C VAL A 79 8.85 -10.20 -12.44
N GLN A 80 8.26 -9.94 -13.61
CA GLN A 80 8.75 -9.02 -14.61
C GLN A 80 7.61 -8.08 -15.01
N VAL A 81 7.85 -6.78 -14.84
CA VAL A 81 6.89 -5.73 -15.17
C VAL A 81 7.39 -4.97 -16.40
N THR A 82 6.47 -4.73 -17.33
CA THR A 82 6.70 -3.88 -18.51
C THR A 82 5.60 -2.82 -18.56
N VAL A 83 5.97 -1.58 -18.87
CA VAL A 83 5.04 -0.45 -18.95
C VAL A 83 5.20 0.22 -20.30
N SER A 84 4.09 0.50 -20.97
CA SER A 84 4.04 1.16 -22.28
C SER A 84 2.98 2.27 -22.30
N PRO A 85 3.32 3.53 -22.60
CA PRO A 85 4.68 4.03 -22.89
C PRO A 85 5.61 3.92 -21.66
N PRO A 86 6.94 4.06 -21.82
CA PRO A 86 7.86 4.10 -20.68
C PRO A 86 7.45 5.19 -19.69
N LEU A 87 7.67 4.95 -18.39
CA LEU A 87 7.31 5.91 -17.34
C LEU A 87 8.07 7.22 -17.56
N GLN A 88 7.34 8.35 -17.56
CA GLN A 88 7.94 9.67 -17.72
C GLN A 88 7.82 10.50 -16.44
N THR A 89 8.73 11.46 -16.26
CA THR A 89 8.72 12.37 -15.12
C THR A 89 9.15 13.79 -15.52
N THR A 90 8.59 14.78 -14.85
CA THR A 90 8.96 16.20 -14.89
C THR A 90 10.35 16.48 -14.30
N GLN A 91 10.97 15.48 -13.64
CA GLN A 91 12.32 15.59 -13.05
C GLN A 91 13.46 15.36 -14.06
N GLY A 92 13.15 15.23 -15.35
CA GLY A 92 14.12 15.08 -16.43
C GLY A 92 14.41 13.64 -16.85
N ASP A 93 15.04 13.50 -18.01
CA ASP A 93 15.20 12.21 -18.72
C ASP A 93 16.09 11.20 -17.99
N GLU A 94 17.10 11.67 -17.25
CA GLU A 94 17.97 10.79 -16.46
C GLU A 94 17.17 10.08 -15.36
N THR A 95 16.33 10.83 -14.64
CA THR A 95 15.45 10.27 -13.61
C THR A 95 14.44 9.29 -14.21
N ALA A 96 13.86 9.63 -15.37
CA ALA A 96 12.96 8.74 -16.09
C ALA A 96 13.67 7.42 -16.49
N THR A 97 14.90 7.51 -16.98
CA THR A 97 15.70 6.34 -17.37
C THR A 97 16.00 5.44 -16.17
N GLN A 98 16.46 6.01 -15.06
CA GLN A 98 16.73 5.26 -13.82
C GLN A 98 15.47 4.58 -13.28
N LEU A 99 14.33 5.27 -13.31
CA LEU A 99 13.04 4.72 -12.90
C LEU A 99 12.65 3.50 -13.74
N ASN A 100 12.69 3.63 -15.07
CA ASN A 100 12.32 2.53 -15.97
C ASN A 100 13.27 1.33 -15.80
N GLN A 101 14.57 1.56 -15.62
CA GLN A 101 15.53 0.49 -15.34
C GLN A 101 15.24 -0.23 -14.02
N ALA A 102 14.87 0.51 -12.97
CA ALA A 102 14.53 -0.05 -11.68
C ALA A 102 13.24 -0.88 -11.73
N VAL A 103 12.20 -0.39 -12.41
CA VAL A 103 10.91 -1.06 -12.57
C VAL A 103 11.00 -2.30 -13.47
N ALA A 104 11.78 -2.22 -14.56
CA ALA A 104 11.97 -3.33 -15.49
C ALA A 104 12.92 -4.41 -14.97
N ARG A 105 13.47 -4.29 -13.76
CA ARG A 105 14.33 -5.33 -13.19
C ARG A 105 13.51 -6.54 -12.81
N LYS A 106 13.94 -7.72 -13.24
CA LYS A 106 13.36 -9.00 -12.82
C LYS A 106 13.47 -9.17 -11.29
N ILE A 107 12.34 -9.38 -10.64
CA ILE A 107 12.23 -9.61 -9.20
C ILE A 107 12.12 -11.12 -8.98
N ALA A 108 13.18 -11.71 -8.41
CA ALA A 108 13.27 -13.16 -8.25
C ALA A 108 12.13 -13.75 -7.39
N MET A 109 11.76 -13.05 -6.31
CA MET A 109 10.70 -13.47 -5.40
C MET A 109 9.96 -12.26 -4.84
N MET A 110 8.64 -12.37 -4.75
CA MET A 110 7.74 -11.40 -4.13
C MET A 110 6.79 -12.12 -3.17
N PRO A 111 7.08 -12.13 -1.86
CA PRO A 111 6.22 -12.72 -0.84
C PRO A 111 4.83 -12.05 -0.80
N PRO A 112 3.80 -12.73 -0.26
CA PRO A 112 2.50 -12.14 0.00
C PRO A 112 2.62 -10.82 0.79
N GLY A 113 1.90 -9.78 0.37
CA GLY A 113 1.89 -8.46 0.99
C GLY A 113 3.17 -7.64 0.78
N ARG A 114 4.19 -8.18 0.08
CA ARG A 114 5.40 -7.39 -0.21
C ARG A 114 5.07 -6.33 -1.25
N ARG A 115 5.44 -5.09 -0.92
CA ARG A 115 5.30 -3.90 -1.77
C ARG A 115 6.66 -3.28 -2.06
N LEU A 116 6.94 -3.03 -3.34
CA LEU A 116 8.04 -2.20 -3.80
C LEU A 116 7.48 -0.84 -4.21
N MET A 117 8.19 0.22 -3.86
CA MET A 117 7.80 1.60 -4.13
C MET A 117 8.94 2.31 -4.85
N PHE A 118 8.65 2.84 -6.04
CA PHE A 118 9.56 3.64 -6.83
C PHE A 118 9.00 5.05 -6.94
N ARG A 119 9.78 6.04 -6.52
CA ARG A 119 9.39 7.44 -6.67
C ARG A 119 9.31 7.77 -8.17
N MET A 120 8.17 8.29 -8.61
CA MET A 120 7.97 8.69 -10.00
C MET A 120 8.03 10.21 -10.13
N ASP A 121 7.13 10.93 -9.49
CA ASP A 121 7.00 12.38 -9.65
C ASP A 121 6.29 13.06 -8.47
N TYR A 122 6.04 14.36 -8.57
CA TYR A 122 5.07 15.08 -7.77
C TYR A 122 3.76 15.25 -8.53
N GLY A 123 2.64 14.90 -7.91
CA GLY A 123 1.32 14.94 -8.56
C GLY A 123 0.98 16.30 -9.15
N GLY A 124 1.17 17.39 -8.39
CA GLY A 124 0.84 18.74 -8.87
C GLY A 124 1.59 19.14 -10.15
N THR A 125 2.88 18.81 -10.27
CA THR A 125 3.67 19.10 -11.49
C THR A 125 3.36 18.11 -12.61
N PHE A 126 3.19 16.83 -12.27
CA PHE A 126 2.87 15.78 -13.24
C PHE A 126 1.52 16.04 -13.94
N PHE A 127 0.46 16.34 -13.18
CA PHE A 127 -0.86 16.59 -13.76
C PHE A 127 -0.94 17.92 -14.52
N ALA A 128 -0.14 18.93 -14.14
CA ALA A 128 -0.03 20.17 -14.91
C ALA A 128 0.78 20.04 -16.20
N SER A 129 1.45 18.90 -16.42
CA SER A 129 2.31 18.66 -17.59
C SER A 129 1.56 17.99 -18.75
N THR A 130 2.23 17.87 -19.90
CA THR A 130 1.74 17.13 -21.08
C THR A 130 2.20 15.67 -21.11
N LEU A 131 2.68 15.13 -19.97
CA LEU A 131 3.18 13.76 -19.90
C LEU A 131 2.04 12.74 -20.10
N PRO A 132 2.35 11.50 -20.54
CA PRO A 132 1.35 10.46 -20.72
C PRO A 132 0.62 10.15 -19.43
N ARG A 133 -0.71 10.02 -19.52
CA ARG A 133 -1.61 9.68 -18.40
C ARG A 133 -2.23 8.28 -18.53
N LEU A 134 -2.01 7.63 -19.67
CA LEU A 134 -2.49 6.28 -19.96
C LEU A 134 -1.28 5.37 -20.13
N TYR A 135 -1.21 4.32 -19.32
CA TYR A 135 -0.12 3.34 -19.35
C TYR A 135 -0.68 1.93 -19.44
N THR A 136 -0.21 1.15 -20.40
CA THR A 136 -0.45 -0.29 -20.43
C THR A 136 0.63 -0.99 -19.62
N VAL A 137 0.21 -1.76 -18.61
CA VAL A 137 1.09 -2.57 -17.78
C VAL A 137 0.93 -4.04 -18.19
N VAL A 138 2.05 -4.73 -18.34
CA VAL A 138 2.11 -6.19 -18.52
C VAL A 138 2.97 -6.78 -17.42
N ILE A 139 2.40 -7.73 -16.66
CA ILE A 139 3.07 -8.42 -15.56
C ILE A 139 3.19 -9.89 -15.89
N ASN A 140 4.42 -10.38 -15.96
CA ASN A 140 4.72 -11.80 -16.10
C ASN A 140 5.22 -12.32 -14.76
N SER A 141 4.76 -13.48 -14.32
CA SER A 141 5.23 -14.12 -13.09
C SER A 141 4.96 -15.62 -13.08
N SER A 142 5.54 -16.33 -12.12
CA SER A 142 5.30 -17.74 -11.85
C SER A 142 4.80 -17.96 -10.44
N GLY A 143 3.80 -18.82 -10.29
CA GLY A 143 3.23 -19.23 -9.01
C GLY A 143 3.79 -20.57 -8.50
N PRO A 144 3.17 -21.14 -7.45
CA PRO A 144 3.53 -22.46 -6.94
C PRO A 144 3.27 -23.60 -7.94
N PHE A 145 2.37 -23.40 -8.90
CA PHE A 145 1.96 -24.40 -9.89
C PHE A 145 2.57 -24.21 -11.29
N GLY A 146 3.54 -23.28 -11.43
CA GLY A 146 4.19 -22.97 -12.70
C GLY A 146 3.93 -21.53 -13.18
N PRO A 147 4.21 -21.24 -14.46
CA PRO A 147 4.00 -19.93 -15.06
C PRO A 147 2.53 -19.50 -15.01
N LEU A 148 2.29 -18.21 -14.73
CA LEU A 148 0.96 -17.62 -14.78
C LEU A 148 0.70 -16.95 -16.13
N GLU A 149 -0.57 -16.78 -16.46
CA GLU A 149 -0.98 -15.97 -17.60
C GLU A 149 -0.53 -14.51 -17.38
N PRO A 150 0.04 -13.83 -18.39
CA PRO A 150 0.46 -12.44 -18.26
C PRO A 150 -0.72 -11.52 -17.95
N LEU A 151 -0.65 -10.82 -16.83
CA LEU A 151 -1.67 -9.84 -16.45
C LEU A 151 -1.44 -8.55 -17.23
N THR A 152 -2.39 -8.18 -18.09
CA THR A 152 -2.32 -6.98 -18.93
C THR A 152 -3.50 -6.06 -18.67
N TYR A 153 -3.24 -4.80 -18.34
CA TYR A 153 -4.30 -3.80 -18.11
C TYR A 153 -3.79 -2.37 -18.30
N THR A 154 -4.72 -1.43 -18.42
CA THR A 154 -4.42 0.00 -18.58
C THR A 154 -4.60 0.73 -17.25
N LEU A 155 -3.57 1.45 -16.84
CA LEU A 155 -3.62 2.47 -15.81
C LEU A 155 -4.04 3.80 -16.44
N ASP A 156 -5.19 4.32 -16.02
CA ASP A 156 -5.67 5.64 -16.40
C ASP A 156 -5.53 6.62 -15.22
N LEU A 157 -4.53 7.50 -15.32
CA LEU A 157 -4.22 8.48 -14.30
C LEU A 157 -5.19 9.66 -14.32
N ASN A 158 -6.01 9.85 -15.35
CA ASN A 158 -7.03 10.92 -15.35
C ASN A 158 -8.05 10.71 -14.23
N ILE A 159 -8.26 9.45 -13.80
CA ILE A 159 -9.12 9.12 -12.66
C ILE A 159 -8.54 9.71 -11.36
N LEU A 160 -7.20 9.77 -11.24
CA LEU A 160 -6.51 10.28 -10.05
C LEU A 160 -6.47 11.81 -9.97
N GLU A 161 -6.61 12.51 -11.10
CA GLU A 161 -6.63 13.98 -11.13
C GLU A 161 -7.72 14.56 -10.22
N ASN A 162 -8.88 13.88 -10.16
CA ASN A 162 -9.98 14.26 -9.27
C ASN A 162 -9.85 13.63 -7.87
N ALA A 163 -9.20 12.48 -7.73
CA ALA A 163 -8.96 11.85 -6.42
C ALA A 163 -7.97 12.65 -5.56
N LEU A 164 -7.03 13.37 -6.19
CA LEU A 164 -6.10 14.32 -5.55
C LEU A 164 -6.80 15.53 -4.91
N LEU A 165 -8.09 15.74 -5.18
CA LEU A 165 -8.91 16.75 -4.49
C LEU A 165 -9.37 16.27 -3.10
N ASP A 166 -9.32 14.97 -2.82
CA ASP A 166 -9.76 14.41 -1.55
C ASP A 166 -8.71 14.62 -0.44
N ARG A 167 -8.67 15.86 0.06
CA ARG A 167 -7.83 16.31 1.18
C ARG A 167 -8.40 15.91 2.54
N GLU A 168 -9.48 15.13 2.58
CA GLU A 168 -10.21 14.78 3.80
C GLU A 168 -9.71 13.48 4.45
N SER A 169 -8.55 12.97 4.05
CA SER A 169 -8.02 11.78 4.73
C SER A 169 -7.57 12.09 6.15
N LEU A 170 -7.98 11.23 7.07
CA LEU A 170 -7.64 11.31 8.50
C LEU A 170 -6.12 11.40 8.73
N GLU A 171 -5.34 10.71 7.89
CA GLU A 171 -3.87 10.72 7.91
C GLU A 171 -3.30 12.09 7.52
N TRP A 172 -3.86 12.76 6.51
CA TRP A 172 -3.45 14.10 6.13
C TRP A 172 -3.83 15.14 7.19
N SER A 173 -5.06 15.05 7.74
CA SER A 173 -5.49 15.94 8.81
C SER A 173 -4.63 15.81 10.06
N THR A 174 -4.27 14.58 10.46
CA THR A 174 -3.38 14.33 11.61
C THR A 174 -1.95 14.81 11.35
N HIS A 175 -1.41 14.63 10.14
CA HIS A 175 -0.12 15.19 9.77
C HIS A 175 -0.11 16.73 9.82
N MET A 176 -1.18 17.37 9.35
CA MET A 176 -1.33 18.83 9.39
C MET A 176 -1.46 19.34 10.82
N MET A 177 -2.24 18.68 11.68
CA MET A 177 -2.31 19.01 13.10
C MET A 177 -0.95 18.87 13.80
N ALA A 178 -0.20 17.80 13.51
CA ALA A 178 1.15 17.63 14.06
C ALA A 178 2.12 18.73 13.59
N LYS A 179 2.03 19.14 12.32
CA LYS A 179 2.83 20.21 11.74
C LYS A 179 2.50 21.57 12.36
N GLU A 180 1.21 21.86 12.58
CA GLU A 180 0.75 23.08 13.23
C GLU A 180 1.14 23.12 14.72
N ALA A 181 0.98 22.00 15.45
CA ALA A 181 1.43 21.88 16.82
C ALA A 181 2.94 22.14 16.95
N LYS A 182 3.76 21.61 16.03
CA LYS A 182 5.21 21.88 16.01
C LYS A 182 5.53 23.36 15.77
N ARG A 183 4.79 24.02 14.88
CA ARG A 183 4.94 25.47 14.64
C ARG A 183 4.54 26.30 15.85
N ALA A 184 3.43 25.94 16.51
CA ALA A 184 2.98 26.59 17.74
C ALA A 184 4.02 26.47 18.86
N ASN A 185 4.58 25.28 19.07
CA ASN A 185 5.65 25.07 20.05
C ASN A 185 6.91 25.91 19.73
N GLY A 186 7.34 25.95 18.47
CA GLY A 186 8.49 26.78 18.07
C GLY A 186 8.25 28.29 18.26
N LEU A 187 7.01 28.75 18.14
CA LEU A 187 6.65 30.15 18.44
C LEU A 187 6.67 30.41 19.95
N GLN A 188 6.17 29.48 20.76
CA GLN A 188 6.23 29.59 22.23
C GLN A 188 7.67 29.60 22.74
N GLU A 189 8.55 28.74 22.22
CA GLU A 189 9.97 28.74 22.56
C GLU A 189 10.64 30.09 22.25
N ARG A 190 10.30 30.71 21.11
CA ARG A 190 10.79 32.05 20.76
C ARG A 190 10.26 33.12 21.71
N GLN A 191 8.98 33.07 22.08
CA GLN A 191 8.41 34.00 23.05
C GLN A 191 9.05 33.86 24.44
N LEU A 192 9.27 32.62 24.91
CA LEU A 192 9.96 32.33 26.16
C LEU A 192 11.42 32.82 26.12
N GLY A 193 12.11 32.65 24.99
CA GLY A 193 13.46 33.17 24.79
C GLY A 193 13.52 34.70 24.86
N ILE A 194 12.58 35.39 24.20
CA ILE A 194 12.46 36.86 24.24
C ILE A 194 12.13 37.33 25.66
N MET A 195 11.18 36.69 26.35
CA MET A 195 10.86 37.01 27.74
C MET A 195 12.06 36.82 28.66
N GLY A 196 12.83 35.74 28.48
CA GLY A 196 14.05 35.50 29.26
C GLY A 196 15.16 36.53 28.99
N GLN A 197 15.18 37.16 27.81
CA GLN A 197 16.08 38.29 27.53
C GLN A 197 15.58 39.58 28.19
N VAL A 198 14.27 39.85 28.12
CA VAL A 198 13.67 41.02 28.79
C VAL A 198 13.86 40.96 30.30
N PHE A 199 13.62 39.79 30.92
CA PHE A 199 13.84 39.60 32.35
C PHE A 199 15.30 39.83 32.76
N ARG A 200 16.27 39.38 31.95
CA ARG A 200 17.70 39.63 32.22
C ARG A 200 18.03 41.12 32.16
N MET A 201 17.58 41.83 31.11
CA MET A 201 17.77 43.28 30.99
C MET A 201 17.15 44.04 32.17
N MET A 202 15.93 43.66 32.57
CA MET A 202 15.27 44.29 33.72
C MET A 202 16.01 44.02 35.04
N ASN A 203 16.53 42.81 35.23
CA ASN A 203 17.24 42.47 36.47
C ASN A 203 18.59 43.18 36.55
N GLU A 204 19.31 43.27 35.43
CA GLU A 204 20.54 44.07 35.32
C GLU A 204 20.26 45.56 35.60
N GLU A 205 19.17 46.12 35.07
CA GLU A 205 18.82 47.53 35.33
C GLU A 205 18.42 47.79 36.80
N VAL A 206 17.78 46.83 37.46
CA VAL A 206 17.45 46.91 38.89
C VAL A 206 18.71 46.81 39.76
N GLU A 207 19.67 45.96 39.41
CA GLU A 207 20.94 45.86 40.12
C GLU A 207 21.76 47.15 40.00
N VAL A 208 21.88 47.70 38.79
CA VAL A 208 22.53 49.00 38.55
C VAL A 208 21.86 50.13 39.36
N ARG A 209 20.52 50.15 39.44
CA ARG A 209 19.80 51.14 40.26
C ARG A 209 19.96 50.93 41.76
N ARG A 210 20.12 49.69 42.23
CA ARG A 210 20.38 49.38 43.64
C ARG A 210 21.80 49.77 44.04
N GLU A 211 22.77 49.58 43.16
CA GLU A 211 24.16 50.01 43.39
C GLU A 211 24.27 51.54 43.39
N ALA A 212 23.62 52.24 42.46
CA ALA A 212 23.55 53.70 42.47
C ALA A 212 22.93 54.24 43.77
N ARG A 213 21.85 53.61 44.27
CA ARG A 213 21.18 54.04 45.50
C ARG A 213 21.94 53.68 46.78
N ARG A 214 22.88 52.73 46.73
CA ARG A 214 23.82 52.44 47.84
C ARG A 214 24.96 53.46 47.92
N VAL A 215 25.36 54.03 46.79
CA VAL A 215 26.40 55.08 46.74
C VAL A 215 25.84 56.42 47.24
N ASP A 216 24.55 56.69 47.04
CA ASP A 216 23.90 57.94 47.48
C ASP A 216 23.29 57.87 48.90
N GLY A 217 23.41 56.73 49.59
CA GLY A 217 22.68 56.41 50.84
C GLY A 217 23.55 56.24 52.08
N GLU A 218 24.63 57.01 52.23
CA GLU A 218 25.37 57.14 53.49
C GLU A 218 24.86 58.38 54.25
N ASP A 219 24.20 58.14 55.38
CA ASP A 219 23.30 59.04 56.11
C ASP A 219 24.06 60.12 56.93
N PRO A 220 23.52 61.36 57.04
CA PRO A 220 24.02 62.37 57.97
C PRO A 220 23.45 62.13 59.37
N GLN A 221 24.30 61.77 60.34
CA GLN A 221 23.98 61.92 61.77
C GLN A 221 25.04 62.78 62.47
N SER A 222 24.64 64.02 62.77
CA SER A 222 25.11 64.86 63.89
C SER A 222 24.24 64.56 65.12
N PRO A 223 24.61 64.86 66.39
CA PRO A 223 25.63 65.79 66.88
C PRO A 223 26.86 65.16 67.58
#